data_AF-A0A5R9PFF8-F1
#
_entry.id   AF-A0A5R9PFF8-F1
#
_cell.length_a   1.000
_cell.length_b   1.000
_cell.length_c   1.000
_cell.angle_alpha   90.00
_cell.angle_beta   90.00
_cell.angle_gamma   90.00
#
_symmetry.space_group_name_H-M   'P 1'
#
loop_
_entity.id
_entity.type
_entity.pdbx_description
1 polymer ?
#
loop_
_entity_poly.entity_id
_entity_poly.type
_entity_poly.pdbx_seq_one_letter_code
_entity_poly.pdbx_strand_id
1 'polypeptide(L)'
;MTALSRTPRFTTAIAVEAHKLRRSLALLLATVAPLLIAVFVFFNLLRGEKPAPWTMSLQSSAAIWAFFMLPMSITALTALVAQAEHGPRAWDHLRALPVPRWHLYAAKAVCMLALVAAMSLLLAALTSLAVVGAGIAKPAIAATGVLDIAGYLRLLGRIFLASWLLVAVQLWIALRWASFVPALATGIAGTFFAVVATSAKVGVAMPWQIPVNQLASDPARADLALALGLAGGMVCFALMLWRMGQREMPA
;
A
#
# COMPACT_ATOMS: atom_id res chain seq x y z
N MET A 1 29.64 -22.92 30.16
CA MET A 1 28.28 -22.69 29.60
C MET A 1 28.40 -21.88 28.32
N THR A 2 28.52 -22.57 27.19
CA THR A 2 28.55 -22.00 25.84
C THR A 2 27.13 -21.59 25.45
N ALA A 3 26.71 -20.38 25.82
CA ALA A 3 25.54 -19.77 25.23
C ALA A 3 25.87 -19.51 23.75
N LEU A 4 25.45 -20.43 22.87
CA LEU A 4 25.42 -20.21 21.43
C LEU A 4 24.67 -18.91 21.18
N SER A 5 25.40 -17.85 20.84
CA SER A 5 24.85 -16.58 20.37
C SER A 5 24.20 -16.82 19.02
N ARG A 6 23.00 -17.44 19.02
CA ARG A 6 22.20 -17.59 17.81
C ARG A 6 21.91 -16.19 17.30
N THR A 7 22.48 -15.85 16.16
CA THR A 7 22.12 -14.64 15.41
C THR A 7 20.59 -14.61 15.29
N PRO A 8 19.93 -13.51 15.70
CA PRO A 8 18.48 -13.43 15.64
C PRO A 8 18.00 -13.65 14.21
N ARG A 9 17.06 -14.58 14.05
CA ARG A 9 16.52 -14.96 12.74
C ARG A 9 15.77 -13.79 12.13
N PHE A 10 15.78 -13.68 10.80
CA PHE A 10 15.01 -12.66 10.08
C PHE A 10 13.51 -12.70 10.44
N THR A 11 12.96 -13.88 10.71
CA THR A 11 11.58 -14.06 11.18
C THR A 11 11.30 -13.36 12.50
N THR A 12 12.28 -13.26 13.40
CA THR A 12 12.17 -12.50 14.65
C THR A 12 12.04 -11.00 14.37
N ALA A 13 12.80 -10.47 13.41
CA ALA A 13 12.70 -9.06 13.02
C ALA A 13 11.31 -8.73 12.44
N ILE A 14 10.75 -9.61 11.60
CA ILE A 14 9.39 -9.48 11.08
C ILE A 14 8.36 -9.50 12.22
N ALA A 15 8.48 -10.45 13.16
CA ALA A 15 7.54 -10.56 14.27
C ALA A 15 7.53 -9.32 15.17
N VAL A 16 8.72 -8.76 15.46
CA VAL A 16 8.87 -7.51 16.22
C VAL A 16 8.21 -6.35 15.48
N GLU A 17 8.47 -6.22 14.18
CA GLU A 17 7.89 -5.15 13.37
C GLU A 17 6.36 -5.26 13.30
N ALA A 18 5.83 -6.47 13.08
CA ALA A 18 4.39 -6.71 13.11
C ALA A 18 3.77 -6.36 14.47
N HIS A 19 4.48 -6.64 15.58
CA HIS A 19 4.01 -6.27 16.91
C HIS A 19 3.96 -4.74 17.12
N LYS A 20 4.94 -4.01 16.58
CA LYS A 20 4.93 -2.52 16.60
C LYS A 20 3.71 -1.96 15.87
N LEU A 21 3.39 -2.52 14.69
CA LEU A 21 2.22 -2.11 13.90
C LEU A 21 0.91 -2.37 14.63
N ARG A 22 0.80 -3.47 15.40
CA ARG A 22 -0.41 -3.77 16.20
C ARG A 22 -0.68 -2.74 17.29
N ARG A 23 0.37 -2.11 17.81
CA ARG A 23 0.28 -1.09 18.87
C ARG A 23 0.27 0.34 18.33
N SER A 24 0.20 0.52 17.01
CA SER A 24 0.17 1.83 16.37
C SER A 24 -1.16 2.11 15.69
N LEU A 25 -1.35 3.35 15.23
CA LEU A 25 -2.49 3.75 14.41
C LEU A 25 -2.49 3.09 13.02
N ALA A 26 -1.46 2.31 12.66
CA ALA A 26 -1.35 1.69 11.35
C ALA A 26 -2.47 0.68 11.07
N LEU A 27 -2.85 -0.15 12.05
CA LEU A 27 -3.97 -1.07 11.87
C LEU A 27 -5.32 -0.35 11.77
N LEU A 28 -5.51 0.75 12.51
CA LEU A 28 -6.69 1.58 12.38
C LEU A 28 -6.78 2.17 10.97
N LEU A 29 -5.68 2.73 10.46
CA LEU A 29 -5.64 3.24 9.10
C LEU A 29 -5.88 2.13 8.06
N ALA A 30 -5.29 0.95 8.26
CA ALA A 30 -5.43 -0.20 7.36
C ALA A 30 -6.88 -0.72 7.28
N THR A 31 -7.69 -0.54 8.33
CA THR A 31 -9.12 -0.91 8.29
C THR A 31 -10.00 0.23 7.80
N VAL A 32 -9.73 1.47 8.24
CA VAL A 32 -10.53 2.64 7.90
C VAL A 32 -10.47 2.97 6.42
N ALA A 33 -9.30 2.89 5.77
CA ALA A 33 -9.18 3.27 4.36
C ALA A 33 -10.04 2.40 3.41
N PRO A 34 -10.00 1.05 3.45
CA PRO A 34 -10.91 0.20 2.68
C PRO A 34 -12.38 0.38 3.09
N LEU A 35 -12.65 0.57 4.38
CA LEU A 35 -14.01 0.79 4.89
C LEU A 35 -14.64 2.07 4.33
N LEU A 36 -13.90 3.17 4.27
CA LEU A 36 -14.39 4.42 3.70
C LEU A 36 -14.79 4.26 2.23
N ILE A 37 -14.05 3.48 1.45
CA ILE A 37 -14.43 3.17 0.06
C ILE A 37 -15.73 2.38 0.03
N ALA A 38 -15.85 1.33 0.85
CA ALA A 38 -17.05 0.51 0.89
C ALA A 38 -18.30 1.31 1.32
N VAL A 39 -18.16 2.16 2.33
CA VAL A 39 -19.20 3.10 2.77
C VAL A 39 -19.58 4.07 1.64
N PHE A 40 -18.59 4.64 0.97
CA PHE A 40 -18.84 5.52 -0.17
C PHE A 40 -19.60 4.80 -1.30
N VAL A 41 -19.18 3.59 -1.67
CA VAL A 41 -19.84 2.78 -2.71
C VAL A 41 -21.28 2.44 -2.31
N PHE A 42 -21.51 2.03 -1.06
CA PHE A 42 -22.85 1.75 -0.52
C PHE A 42 -23.79 2.95 -0.70
N PHE A 43 -23.38 4.13 -0.21
CA PHE A 43 -24.21 5.34 -0.32
C PHE A 43 -24.30 5.88 -1.74
N ASN A 44 -23.28 5.66 -2.58
CA ASN A 44 -23.35 6.00 -4.00
C ASN A 44 -24.42 5.16 -4.72
N LEU A 45 -24.49 3.85 -4.44
CA LEU A 45 -25.50 2.97 -4.99
C LEU A 45 -26.91 3.32 -4.53
N LEU A 46 -27.11 3.62 -3.24
CA LEU A 46 -28.43 4.01 -2.70
C LEU A 46 -29.01 5.28 -3.37
N ARG A 47 -28.14 6.17 -3.85
CA ARG A 47 -28.55 7.36 -4.63
C ARG A 47 -28.94 7.03 -6.07
N GLY A 48 -28.58 5.85 -6.58
CA GLY A 48 -28.95 5.40 -7.90
C GLY A 48 -30.44 5.07 -7.99
N GLU A 49 -31.01 5.25 -9.18
CA GLU A 49 -32.40 4.89 -9.48
C GLU A 49 -32.53 3.65 -10.37
N LYS A 50 -31.41 3.18 -10.91
CA LYS A 50 -31.36 2.02 -11.81
C LYS A 50 -30.38 0.98 -11.27
N PRO A 51 -30.67 -0.31 -11.46
CA PRO A 51 -29.70 -1.37 -11.19
C PRO A 51 -28.38 -1.12 -11.93
N ALA A 52 -27.27 -1.25 -11.22
CA ALA A 52 -25.93 -1.17 -11.79
C ALA A 52 -25.32 -2.57 -11.90
N PRO A 53 -24.54 -2.87 -12.96
CA PRO A 53 -23.81 -4.12 -13.04
C PRO A 53 -22.76 -4.23 -11.92
N TRP A 54 -22.54 -5.44 -11.41
CA TRP A 54 -21.48 -5.73 -10.43
C TRP A 54 -20.13 -5.15 -10.85
N THR A 55 -19.77 -5.33 -12.12
CA THR A 55 -18.51 -4.84 -12.69
C THR A 55 -18.31 -3.34 -12.51
N MET A 56 -19.37 -2.54 -12.62
CA MET A 56 -19.30 -1.09 -12.48
C MET A 56 -18.93 -0.69 -11.04
N SER A 57 -19.56 -1.31 -10.03
CA SER A 57 -19.28 -1.02 -8.61
C SER A 57 -17.88 -1.48 -8.20
N LEU A 58 -17.46 -2.67 -8.64
CA LEU A 58 -16.13 -3.23 -8.35
C LEU A 58 -15.01 -2.46 -9.06
N GLN A 59 -15.23 -2.01 -10.31
CA GLN A 59 -14.26 -1.15 -10.99
C GLN A 59 -14.17 0.23 -10.34
N SER A 60 -15.31 0.80 -9.90
CA SER A 60 -15.33 2.08 -9.20
C SER A 60 -14.56 2.04 -7.88
N SER A 61 -14.71 0.97 -7.08
CA SER A 61 -13.93 0.80 -5.85
C SER A 61 -12.44 0.62 -6.14
N ALA A 62 -12.07 -0.16 -7.16
CA ALA A 62 -10.68 -0.31 -7.60
C ALA A 62 -10.08 1.03 -8.06
N ALA A 63 -10.88 1.87 -8.74
CA ALA A 63 -10.48 3.21 -9.15
C ALA A 63 -10.21 4.13 -7.96
N ILE A 64 -11.14 4.23 -7.01
CA ILE A 64 -10.95 5.04 -5.80
C ILE A 64 -9.73 4.55 -5.01
N TRP A 65 -9.54 3.23 -4.95
CA TRP A 65 -8.37 2.62 -4.34
C TRP A 65 -7.08 3.05 -5.03
N ALA A 66 -6.93 2.80 -6.32
CA ALA A 66 -5.69 3.06 -7.04
C ALA A 66 -5.33 4.56 -7.11
N PHE A 67 -6.31 5.42 -7.40
CA PHE A 67 -6.07 6.85 -7.61
C PHE A 67 -5.77 7.62 -6.33
N PHE A 68 -6.40 7.24 -5.21
CA PHE A 68 -6.40 8.10 -4.03
C PHE A 68 -6.06 7.34 -2.76
N MET A 69 -6.86 6.33 -2.40
CA MET A 69 -6.73 5.71 -1.07
C MET A 69 -5.42 4.93 -0.92
N LEU A 70 -4.96 4.23 -1.95
CA LEU A 70 -3.72 3.47 -1.92
C LEU A 70 -2.48 4.38 -1.74
N PRO A 71 -2.21 5.39 -2.59
CA PRO A 71 -1.03 6.24 -2.42
C PRO A 71 -1.06 7.04 -1.12
N MET A 72 -2.24 7.52 -0.68
CA MET A 72 -2.37 8.20 0.60
C MET A 72 -2.15 7.25 1.79
N SER A 73 -2.67 6.03 1.72
CA SER A 73 -2.45 5.02 2.78
C SER A 73 -0.99 4.61 2.86
N ILE A 74 -0.32 4.37 1.73
CA ILE A 74 1.12 4.06 1.70
C ILE A 74 1.90 5.23 2.33
N THR A 75 1.60 6.46 1.94
CA THR A 75 2.22 7.66 2.51
C THR A 75 2.07 7.70 4.03
N ALA A 76 0.84 7.62 4.54
CA ALA A 76 0.59 7.68 5.98
C ALA A 76 1.16 6.48 6.75
N LEU A 77 1.07 5.27 6.21
CA LEU A 77 1.63 4.06 6.82
C LEU A 77 3.16 4.13 6.92
N THR A 78 3.85 4.53 5.85
CA THR A 78 5.32 4.70 5.89
C THR A 78 5.74 5.79 6.88
N ALA A 79 4.97 6.88 6.97
CA ALA A 79 5.19 7.91 7.98
C ALA A 79 5.01 7.38 9.42
N LEU A 80 3.97 6.59 9.69
CA LEU A 80 3.75 5.95 10.99
C LEU A 80 4.86 4.96 11.34
N VAL A 81 5.31 4.16 10.37
CA VAL A 81 6.44 3.23 10.53
C VAL A 81 7.72 3.98 10.86
N ALA A 82 8.02 5.06 10.16
CA ALA A 82 9.20 5.88 10.44
C ALA A 82 9.11 6.61 11.79
N GLN A 83 7.94 7.17 12.11
CA GLN A 83 7.72 7.89 13.37
C GLN A 83 7.85 6.98 14.59
N ALA A 84 7.47 5.71 14.49
CA ALA A 84 7.67 4.72 15.54
C ALA A 84 9.15 4.56 15.93
N GLU A 85 10.08 4.84 15.00
CA GLU A 85 11.51 4.79 15.25
C GLU A 85 12.10 6.16 15.59
N HIS A 86 11.65 7.23 14.92
CA HIS A 86 12.16 8.58 15.11
C HIS A 86 11.74 9.21 16.43
N GLY A 87 10.48 9.06 16.83
CA GLY A 87 9.93 9.68 18.04
C GLY A 87 10.70 9.34 19.31
N PRO A 88 10.83 8.04 19.66
CA PRO A 88 11.58 7.62 20.85
C PRO A 88 13.08 7.46 20.62
N ARG A 89 13.62 7.86 19.46
CA ARG A 89 15.02 7.59 19.05
C ARG A 89 15.38 6.09 19.12
N ALA A 90 14.43 5.22 18.80
CA ALA A 90 14.62 3.76 18.91
C ALA A 90 15.70 3.21 17.96
N TRP A 91 16.10 3.98 16.93
CA TRP A 91 17.19 3.62 16.03
C TRP A 91 18.51 3.36 16.75
N ASP A 92 18.80 4.08 17.84
CA ASP A 92 20.06 3.93 18.58
C ASP A 92 20.13 2.54 19.22
N HIS A 93 19.04 2.12 19.86
CA HIS A 93 18.91 0.79 20.44
C HIS A 93 18.87 -0.31 19.37
N LEU A 94 18.09 -0.12 18.30
CA LEU A 94 17.96 -1.12 17.24
C LEU A 94 19.29 -1.39 16.52
N ARG A 95 20.14 -0.38 16.36
CA ARG A 95 21.43 -0.50 15.68
C ARG A 95 22.53 -1.08 16.57
N ALA A 96 22.36 -1.02 17.90
CA ALA A 96 23.24 -1.67 18.85
C ALA A 96 23.00 -3.18 18.96
N LEU A 97 21.84 -3.67 18.50
CA LEU A 97 21.55 -5.10 18.47
C LEU A 97 22.54 -5.84 17.54
N PRO A 98 23.00 -7.05 17.92
CA PRO A 98 23.88 -7.88 17.09
C PRO A 98 23.08 -8.59 15.97
N VAL A 99 22.37 -7.80 15.15
CA VAL A 99 21.59 -8.25 14.00
C VAL A 99 22.08 -7.57 12.72
N PRO A 100 22.07 -8.27 11.58
CA PRO A 100 22.29 -7.62 10.29
C PRO A 100 21.31 -6.45 10.11
N ARG A 101 21.83 -5.23 9.88
CA ARG A 101 21.00 -4.02 9.77
C ARG A 101 19.93 -4.13 8.67
N TRP A 102 20.24 -4.84 7.58
CA TRP A 102 19.29 -5.08 6.50
C TRP A 102 18.04 -5.86 6.98
N HIS A 103 18.13 -6.69 8.03
CA HIS A 103 16.96 -7.35 8.63
C HIS A 103 15.93 -6.33 9.14
N LEU A 104 16.39 -5.23 9.76
CA LEU A 104 15.52 -4.19 10.31
C LEU A 104 14.73 -3.48 9.21
N TYR A 105 15.42 -3.14 8.11
CA TYR A 105 14.81 -2.47 6.96
C TYR A 105 13.92 -3.42 6.14
N ALA A 106 14.35 -4.67 5.96
CA ALA A 106 13.59 -5.67 5.21
C ALA A 106 12.32 -6.08 5.95
N ALA A 107 12.35 -6.19 7.28
CA ALA A 107 11.15 -6.44 8.08
C ALA A 107 10.09 -5.36 7.86
N LYS A 108 10.48 -4.08 7.83
CA LYS A 108 9.58 -2.95 7.53
C LYS A 108 8.97 -3.06 6.13
N ALA A 109 9.80 -3.35 5.13
CA ALA A 109 9.33 -3.53 3.75
C ALA A 109 8.31 -4.68 3.64
N VAL A 110 8.60 -5.84 4.23
CA VAL A 110 7.70 -7.00 4.25
C VAL A 110 6.38 -6.66 4.96
N CYS A 111 6.43 -6.03 6.14
CA CYS A 111 5.22 -5.64 6.86
C CYS A 111 4.39 -4.60 6.11
N MET A 112 5.02 -3.64 5.42
CA MET A 112 4.34 -2.67 4.56
C MET A 112 3.62 -3.36 3.40
N LEU A 113 4.31 -4.25 2.68
CA LEU A 113 3.70 -5.00 1.58
C LEU A 113 2.55 -5.89 2.07
N ALA A 114 2.73 -6.56 3.22
CA ALA A 114 1.68 -7.38 3.84
C ALA A 114 0.45 -6.55 4.22
N LEU A 115 0.64 -5.35 4.78
CA LEU A 115 -0.47 -4.43 5.09
C LEU A 115 -1.21 -4.00 3.82
N VAL A 116 -0.50 -3.57 2.77
CA VAL A 116 -1.14 -3.14 1.52
C VAL A 116 -1.91 -4.30 0.86
N ALA A 117 -1.36 -5.52 0.90
CA ALA A 117 -2.06 -6.71 0.43
C ALA A 117 -3.33 -7.00 1.24
N ALA A 118 -3.23 -6.96 2.58
CA ALA A 118 -4.38 -7.15 3.48
C ALA A 118 -5.47 -6.09 3.27
N MET A 119 -5.08 -4.82 3.09
CA MET A 119 -6.02 -3.73 2.78
C MET A 119 -6.74 -3.95 1.45
N SER A 120 -6.02 -4.45 0.44
CA SER A 120 -6.60 -4.75 -0.88
C SER A 120 -7.59 -5.91 -0.81
N LEU A 121 -7.28 -6.96 -0.04
CA LEU A 121 -8.21 -8.07 0.21
C LEU A 121 -9.43 -7.63 1.04
N LEU A 122 -9.20 -6.79 2.06
CA LEU A 122 -10.27 -6.23 2.87
C LEU A 122 -11.20 -5.36 2.03
N LEU A 123 -10.65 -4.54 1.13
CA LEU A 123 -11.43 -3.78 0.15
C LEU A 123 -12.30 -4.71 -0.69
N ALA A 124 -11.73 -5.82 -1.18
CA ALA A 124 -12.48 -6.77 -1.99
C ALA A 124 -13.72 -7.31 -1.25
N ALA A 125 -13.54 -7.71 0.01
CA ALA A 125 -14.62 -8.20 0.87
C ALA A 125 -15.64 -7.09 1.17
N LEU A 126 -15.19 -5.92 1.65
CA LEU A 126 -16.07 -4.83 2.08
C LEU A 126 -16.86 -4.23 0.92
N THR A 127 -16.26 -4.06 -0.27
CA THR A 127 -17.02 -3.59 -1.45
C THR A 127 -18.10 -4.60 -1.84
N SER A 128 -17.78 -5.90 -1.82
CA SER A 128 -18.78 -6.93 -2.15
C SER A 128 -19.96 -6.89 -1.17
N LEU A 129 -19.67 -6.77 0.14
CA LEU A 129 -20.69 -6.59 1.18
C LEU A 129 -21.49 -5.30 1.02
N ALA A 130 -20.84 -4.20 0.63
CA ALA A 130 -21.52 -2.93 0.37
C ALA A 130 -22.51 -3.03 -0.79
N VAL A 131 -22.14 -3.70 -1.88
CA VAL A 131 -23.04 -3.90 -3.03
C VAL A 131 -24.23 -4.79 -2.65
N VAL A 132 -24.00 -5.91 -1.97
CA VAL A 132 -25.09 -6.77 -1.46
C VAL A 132 -25.99 -5.99 -0.51
N GLY A 133 -25.41 -5.29 0.46
CA GLY A 133 -26.15 -4.52 1.45
C GLY A 133 -27.02 -3.43 0.83
N ALA A 134 -26.51 -2.72 -0.20
CA ALA A 134 -27.30 -1.71 -0.91
C ALA A 134 -28.49 -2.34 -1.65
N GLY A 135 -28.31 -3.52 -2.27
CA GLY A 135 -29.39 -4.26 -2.91
C GLY A 135 -30.43 -4.79 -1.92
N ILE A 136 -30.03 -5.18 -0.71
CA ILE A 136 -30.97 -5.57 0.36
C ILE A 136 -31.77 -4.34 0.82
N ALA A 137 -31.10 -3.20 1.02
CA ALA A 137 -31.74 -1.98 1.52
C ALA A 137 -32.69 -1.34 0.49
N LYS A 138 -32.36 -1.38 -0.80
CA LYS A 138 -33.21 -0.89 -1.91
C LYS A 138 -33.22 -1.96 -3.03
N PRO A 139 -34.16 -2.93 -2.99
CA PRO A 139 -34.21 -4.03 -3.98
C PRO A 139 -34.29 -3.57 -5.44
N ALA A 140 -34.87 -2.40 -5.70
CA ALA A 140 -34.96 -1.80 -7.04
C ALA A 140 -33.59 -1.47 -7.68
N ILE A 141 -32.51 -1.40 -6.90
CA ILE A 141 -31.14 -1.15 -7.39
C ILE A 141 -30.22 -2.37 -7.22
N ALA A 142 -30.77 -3.54 -6.89
CA ALA A 142 -29.99 -4.75 -6.71
C ALA A 142 -29.07 -5.00 -7.92
N ALA A 143 -27.79 -5.27 -7.65
CA ALA A 143 -26.78 -5.33 -8.69
C ALA A 143 -27.07 -6.44 -9.72
N THR A 144 -26.84 -6.12 -10.99
CA THR A 144 -27.09 -7.02 -12.13
C THR A 144 -25.80 -7.54 -12.75
N GLY A 145 -25.93 -8.46 -13.72
CA GLY A 145 -24.77 -9.05 -14.41
C GLY A 145 -24.01 -10.08 -13.57
N VAL A 146 -22.84 -10.48 -14.06
CA VAL A 146 -22.04 -11.55 -13.43
C VAL A 146 -21.13 -10.95 -12.36
N LEU A 147 -21.18 -11.54 -11.17
CA LEU A 147 -20.22 -11.27 -10.10
C LEU A 147 -18.89 -11.99 -10.40
N ASP A 148 -17.95 -11.27 -11.01
CA ASP A 148 -16.59 -11.78 -11.29
C ASP A 148 -15.60 -11.41 -10.17
N ILE A 149 -15.69 -12.13 -9.05
CA ILE A 149 -14.74 -11.98 -7.92
C ILE A 149 -13.31 -12.28 -8.37
N ALA A 150 -13.12 -13.28 -9.24
CA ALA A 150 -11.80 -13.67 -9.70
C ALA A 150 -11.14 -12.57 -10.55
N GLY A 151 -11.89 -11.92 -11.43
CA GLY A 151 -11.44 -10.75 -12.19
C GLY A 151 -11.13 -9.57 -11.28
N TYR A 152 -11.97 -9.31 -10.27
CA TYR A 152 -11.73 -8.23 -9.33
C TYR A 152 -10.47 -8.46 -8.47
N LEU A 153 -10.28 -9.67 -7.94
CA LEU A 153 -9.06 -10.04 -7.21
C LEU A 153 -7.81 -9.99 -8.09
N ARG A 154 -7.91 -10.39 -9.36
CA ARG A 154 -6.82 -10.23 -10.34
C ARG A 154 -6.46 -8.76 -10.54
N LEU A 155 -7.45 -7.88 -10.70
CA LEU A 155 -7.22 -6.44 -10.83
C LEU A 155 -6.53 -5.85 -9.58
N LEU A 156 -7.05 -6.14 -8.39
CA LEU A 156 -6.46 -5.67 -7.13
C LEU A 156 -5.05 -6.24 -6.90
N GLY A 157 -4.82 -7.50 -7.28
CA GLY A 157 -3.49 -8.12 -7.25
C GLY A 157 -2.50 -7.41 -8.18
N ARG A 158 -2.93 -7.05 -9.39
CA ARG A 158 -2.11 -6.25 -10.31
C ARG A 158 -1.82 -4.86 -9.77
N ILE A 159 -2.80 -4.17 -9.18
CA ILE A 159 -2.61 -2.88 -8.51
C ILE A 159 -1.59 -3.01 -7.37
N PHE A 160 -1.72 -4.05 -6.55
CA PHE A 160 -0.78 -4.35 -5.47
C PHE A 160 0.65 -4.54 -6.00
N LEU A 161 0.86 -5.39 -6.99
CA LEU A 161 2.18 -5.65 -7.57
C LEU A 161 2.77 -4.38 -8.22
N ALA A 162 1.95 -3.62 -8.94
CA ALA A 162 2.36 -2.35 -9.54
C ALA A 162 2.76 -1.30 -8.46
N SER A 163 2.19 -1.38 -7.25
CA SER A 163 2.50 -0.43 -6.17
C SER A 163 3.85 -0.65 -5.48
N TRP A 164 4.60 -1.71 -5.79
CA TRP A 164 5.86 -2.02 -5.10
C TRP A 164 6.89 -0.89 -5.18
N LEU A 165 7.05 -0.26 -6.35
CA LEU A 165 7.93 0.90 -6.49
C LEU A 165 7.48 2.08 -5.63
N LEU A 166 6.17 2.34 -5.56
CA LEU A 166 5.63 3.39 -4.69
C LEU A 166 5.91 3.12 -3.22
N VAL A 167 5.67 1.89 -2.75
CA VAL A 167 5.98 1.47 -1.37
C VAL A 167 7.48 1.62 -1.08
N ALA A 168 8.34 1.17 -2.00
CA ALA A 168 9.79 1.23 -1.84
C ALA A 168 10.29 2.68 -1.75
N VAL A 169 9.85 3.55 -2.66
CA VAL A 169 10.22 4.97 -2.67
C VAL A 169 9.75 5.65 -1.39
N GLN A 170 8.49 5.44 -0.99
CA GLN A 170 7.94 6.09 0.20
C GLN A 170 8.61 5.60 1.48
N LEU A 171 8.83 4.31 1.62
CA LEU A 171 9.50 3.75 2.78
C LEU A 171 10.96 4.23 2.85
N TRP A 172 11.67 4.26 1.72
CA TRP A 172 13.04 4.74 1.69
C TRP A 172 13.12 6.21 2.09
N ILE A 173 12.25 7.06 1.55
CA ILE A 173 12.17 8.47 1.94
C ILE A 173 11.86 8.56 3.44
N ALA A 174 10.86 7.84 3.94
CA ALA A 174 10.45 7.90 5.34
C ALA A 174 11.55 7.52 6.32
N LEU A 175 12.39 6.55 6.00
CA LEU A 175 13.45 6.06 6.89
C LEU A 175 14.80 6.77 6.68
N ARG A 176 14.94 7.61 5.65
CA ARG A 176 16.22 8.23 5.29
C ARG A 176 16.57 9.45 6.15
N TRP A 177 15.58 10.22 6.57
CA TRP A 177 15.75 11.41 7.40
C TRP A 177 15.27 11.13 8.83
N ALA A 178 15.79 11.86 9.83
CA ALA A 178 15.39 11.73 11.23
C ALA A 178 13.95 12.25 11.53
N SER A 179 13.19 12.58 10.49
CA SER A 179 11.81 13.06 10.55
C SER A 179 11.00 12.35 9.49
N PHE A 180 9.73 12.04 9.79
CA PHE A 180 8.78 11.46 8.83
C PHE A 180 8.20 12.49 7.87
N VAL A 181 8.39 13.79 8.14
CA VAL A 181 7.79 14.90 7.37
C VAL A 181 8.15 14.86 5.87
N PRO A 182 9.40 14.56 5.45
CA PRO A 182 9.73 14.47 4.02
C PRO A 182 8.92 13.41 3.27
N ALA A 183 8.64 12.25 3.90
CA ALA A 183 7.80 11.22 3.29
C ALA A 183 6.34 11.63 3.16
N LEU A 184 5.83 12.31 4.18
CA LEU A 184 4.48 12.86 4.14
C LEU A 184 4.35 13.90 3.01
N ALA A 185 5.27 14.85 2.94
CA ALA A 185 5.27 15.92 1.93
C ALA A 185 5.39 15.37 0.50
N THR A 186 6.36 14.47 0.27
CA THR A 186 6.55 13.84 -1.05
C THR A 186 5.39 12.94 -1.44
N GLY A 187 4.77 12.25 -0.48
CA GLY A 187 3.59 11.43 -0.71
C GLY A 187 2.36 12.20 -1.13
N ILE A 188 2.06 13.27 -0.41
CA ILE A 188 0.95 14.18 -0.73
C ILE A 188 1.21 14.80 -2.10
N ALA A 189 2.38 15.42 -2.31
CA ALA A 189 2.73 16.02 -3.59
C ALA A 189 2.64 15.01 -4.75
N GLY A 190 3.24 13.82 -4.58
CA GLY A 190 3.23 12.76 -5.56
C GLY A 190 1.83 12.31 -5.94
N THR A 191 0.91 12.22 -4.98
CA THR A 191 -0.50 11.87 -5.23
C THR A 191 -1.20 12.93 -6.08
N PHE A 192 -1.01 14.22 -5.78
CA PHE A 192 -1.58 15.31 -6.58
C PHE A 192 -0.98 15.38 -8.00
N PHE A 193 0.35 15.23 -8.11
CA PHE A 193 1.01 15.21 -9.41
C PHE A 193 0.63 13.99 -10.24
N ALA A 194 0.30 12.85 -9.61
CA ALA A 194 -0.17 11.65 -10.30
C ALA A 194 -1.48 11.91 -11.07
N VAL A 195 -2.41 12.68 -10.48
CA VAL A 195 -3.66 13.09 -11.15
C VAL A 195 -3.35 13.82 -12.45
N VAL A 196 -2.44 14.79 -12.43
CA VAL A 196 -2.01 15.54 -13.63
C VAL A 196 -1.28 14.64 -14.62
N ALA A 197 -0.47 13.69 -14.13
CA ALA A 197 0.30 12.77 -14.95
C ALA A 197 -0.55 11.72 -15.68
N THR A 198 -1.84 11.56 -15.34
CA THR A 198 -2.76 10.63 -16.01
C THR A 198 -2.80 10.82 -17.52
N SER A 199 -2.84 12.07 -17.97
CA SER A 199 -2.91 12.43 -19.39
C SER A 199 -1.54 12.50 -20.08
N ALA A 200 -0.44 12.35 -19.34
CA ALA A 200 0.92 12.45 -19.86
C ALA A 200 1.48 11.08 -20.25
N LYS A 201 2.25 11.04 -21.36
CA LYS A 201 2.99 9.82 -21.77
C LYS A 201 4.00 9.37 -20.69
N VAL A 202 4.63 10.33 -20.01
CA VAL A 202 5.62 10.08 -18.94
C VAL A 202 4.96 9.55 -17.66
N GLY A 203 3.65 9.75 -17.49
CA GLY A 203 2.91 9.29 -16.30
C GLY A 203 2.92 7.77 -16.09
N VAL A 204 3.33 6.98 -17.09
CA VAL A 204 3.46 5.52 -16.94
C VAL A 204 4.59 5.11 -15.98
N ALA A 205 5.63 5.94 -15.82
CA ALA A 205 6.82 5.62 -15.03
C ALA A 205 6.83 6.29 -13.64
N MET A 206 5.88 7.18 -13.35
CA MET A 206 5.82 7.88 -12.07
C MET A 206 5.30 6.93 -10.97
N PRO A 207 6.01 6.74 -9.82
CA PRO A 207 5.64 5.74 -8.82
C PRO A 207 4.19 5.81 -8.32
N TRP A 208 3.69 7.03 -8.05
CA TRP A 208 2.31 7.25 -7.60
C TRP A 208 1.26 6.95 -8.66
N GLN A 209 1.63 7.00 -9.94
CA GLN A 209 0.71 6.79 -11.05
C GLN A 209 0.77 5.36 -11.62
N ILE A 210 1.87 4.63 -11.41
CA ILE A 210 2.01 3.23 -11.81
C ILE A 210 0.82 2.34 -11.39
N PRO A 211 0.35 2.33 -10.12
CA PRO A 211 -0.78 1.48 -9.74
C PRO A 211 -2.09 1.89 -10.43
N VAL A 212 -2.27 3.18 -10.73
CA VAL A 212 -3.43 3.71 -11.46
C VAL A 212 -3.48 3.17 -12.89
N ASN A 213 -2.34 3.01 -13.54
CA ASN A 213 -2.27 2.51 -14.92
C ASN A 213 -2.79 1.07 -15.10
N GLN A 214 -3.06 0.33 -14.02
CA GLN A 214 -3.77 -0.97 -14.10
C GLN A 214 -5.25 -0.82 -14.49
N LEU A 215 -5.79 0.40 -14.44
CA LEU A 215 -7.13 0.75 -14.89
C LEU A 215 -7.14 1.29 -16.33
N ALA A 216 -5.97 1.35 -16.99
CA ALA A 216 -5.89 1.83 -18.37
C ALA A 216 -6.64 0.90 -19.33
N SER A 217 -7.31 1.48 -20.32
CA SER A 217 -7.97 0.72 -21.39
C SER A 217 -7.00 -0.01 -22.31
N ASP A 218 -5.77 0.49 -22.42
CA ASP A 218 -4.68 -0.12 -23.19
C ASP A 218 -3.95 -1.20 -22.35
N PRO A 219 -4.06 -2.49 -22.73
CA PRO A 219 -3.39 -3.58 -22.00
C PRO A 219 -1.87 -3.45 -21.98
N ALA A 220 -1.25 -2.94 -23.06
CA ALA A 220 0.20 -2.79 -23.14
C ALA A 220 0.71 -1.78 -22.10
N ARG A 221 -0.04 -0.69 -21.89
CA ARG A 221 0.26 0.29 -20.84
C ARG A 221 0.13 -0.33 -19.44
N ALA A 222 -0.91 -1.13 -19.20
CA ALA A 222 -1.10 -1.80 -17.92
C ALA A 222 0.03 -2.81 -17.62
N ASP A 223 0.45 -3.58 -18.62
CA ASP A 223 1.54 -4.56 -18.48
C ASP A 223 2.91 -3.89 -18.30
N LEU A 224 3.18 -2.81 -19.05
CA LEU A 224 4.39 -2.01 -18.84
C LEU A 224 4.43 -1.42 -17.43
N ALA A 225 3.32 -0.83 -16.96
CA ALA A 225 3.25 -0.27 -15.61
C ALA A 225 3.42 -1.36 -14.54
N LEU A 226 2.87 -2.56 -14.76
CA LEU A 226 3.05 -3.71 -13.86
C LEU A 226 4.53 -4.11 -13.77
N ALA A 227 5.21 -4.21 -14.91
CA ALA A 227 6.63 -4.53 -14.98
C ALA A 227 7.49 -3.44 -14.30
N LEU A 228 7.23 -2.16 -14.60
CA LEU A 228 7.94 -1.04 -13.99
C LEU A 228 7.72 -0.98 -12.47
N GLY A 229 6.50 -1.18 -12.01
CA GLY A 229 6.14 -1.17 -10.60
C GLY A 229 6.79 -2.31 -9.82
N LEU A 230 6.73 -3.52 -10.35
CA LEU A 230 7.26 -4.71 -9.68
C LEU A 230 8.80 -4.78 -9.79
N ALA A 231 9.35 -4.75 -11.00
CA ALA A 231 10.80 -4.86 -11.21
C ALA A 231 11.52 -3.63 -10.66
N GLY A 232 11.00 -2.43 -10.93
CA GLY A 232 11.53 -1.20 -10.34
C GLY A 232 11.42 -1.21 -8.81
N GLY A 233 10.32 -1.73 -8.27
CA GLY A 233 10.14 -1.91 -6.83
C GLY A 233 11.17 -2.85 -6.21
N MET A 234 11.40 -4.02 -6.80
CA MET A 234 12.44 -4.97 -6.35
C MET A 234 13.83 -4.35 -6.37
N VAL A 235 14.19 -3.65 -7.45
CA VAL A 235 15.47 -2.93 -7.56
C VAL A 235 15.57 -1.83 -6.50
N CYS A 236 14.52 -1.03 -6.32
CA CYS A 236 14.49 0.05 -5.34
C CYS A 236 14.61 -0.48 -3.90
N PHE A 237 13.91 -1.58 -3.56
CA PHE A 237 14.06 -2.25 -2.27
C PHE A 237 15.49 -2.78 -2.09
N ALA A 238 16.06 -3.47 -3.08
CA ALA A 238 17.43 -3.97 -2.98
C ALA A 238 18.44 -2.84 -2.74
N LEU A 239 18.31 -1.73 -3.47
CA LEU A 239 19.16 -0.54 -3.29
C LEU A 239 18.95 0.13 -1.92
N MET A 240 17.71 0.23 -1.46
CA MET A 240 17.39 0.73 -0.12
C MET A 240 18.06 -0.13 0.95
N LEU A 241 17.89 -1.45 0.90
CA LEU A 241 18.46 -2.40 1.87
C LEU A 241 19.98 -2.37 1.87
N TRP A 242 20.60 -2.34 0.69
CA TRP A 242 22.05 -2.25 0.55
C TRP A 242 22.59 -0.93 1.12
N ARG A 243 22.06 0.22 0.68
CA ARG A 243 22.56 1.53 1.10
C ARG A 243 22.31 1.81 2.58
N MET A 244 21.16 1.43 3.10
CA MET A 244 20.84 1.64 4.52
C MET A 244 21.53 0.62 5.42
N GLY A 245 21.83 -0.58 4.92
CA GLY A 245 22.63 -1.57 5.62
C GLY A 245 24.08 -1.15 5.84
N GLN A 246 24.66 -0.41 4.90
CA GLN A 246 26.04 0.08 4.96
C GLN A 246 26.25 1.37 5.77
N ARG A 247 25.19 2.15 6.05
CA ARG A 247 25.33 3.43 6.76
C ARG A 247 25.66 3.21 8.23
N GLU A 248 26.89 3.52 8.60
CA GLU A 248 27.25 4.03 9.92
C GLU A 248 26.96 5.53 9.89
N MET A 249 25.91 6.01 10.56
CA MET A 249 25.74 7.45 10.70
C MET A 249 26.65 7.93 11.83
N PRO A 250 27.38 9.06 11.66
CA PRO A 250 28.20 9.61 12.72
C PRO A 250 27.33 9.94 13.93
N ALA A 251 27.93 9.84 15.11
CA ALA A 251 27.36 10.22 16.40
C ALA A 251 26.71 11.60 16.39
#